data_AF-A0AAU3A4R3-F1
#
_entry.id   AF-A0AAU3A4R3-F1
#
_cell.length_a   1.000
_cell.length_b   1.000
_cell.length_c   1.000
_cell.angle_alpha   90.00
_cell.angle_beta   90.00
_cell.angle_gamma   90.00
#
_symmetry.space_group_name_H-M   'P 1'
#
loop_
_entity.id
_entity.type
_entity.pdbx_description
1 polymer ?
#
loop_
_entity_poly.entity_id
_entity_poly.type
_entity_poly.pdbx_seq_one_letter_code
_entity_poly.pdbx_strand_id
1 'polypeptide(L)'
;MKRAGCILLAVAPVATVAVFLFTPSHDDGKSGSHGTSSSQHSDGDAEAAKAAAEKKADDDAIADLPPGLAAPAKKDLAQQIVASAENSTLDWRGQYGYIEDIKDGQGYTAGIIGFCTGTHDLLTLVERYTKTHPDNGLARYLPALRKVDGTDSHEGLDPGFTAAWKKEASDPAFRAAENSERDRVYFDPAVRLAKLDGLGTLGQFIYYDAMVLHGPGTGPSGFYGLREKAMREADTPAQGGKEKAYLDIFLDVRRTAMKAKKPDRDTTRIDTAQRQFLYDGNLTLKTPLVWKVYGETYRVP
;
A
#
# COMPACT_ATOMS: atom_id res chain seq x y z
N MET A 1 34.74 -47.66 4.07
CA MET A 1 34.88 -46.47 4.93
C MET A 1 34.02 -45.36 4.34
N LYS A 2 33.07 -44.85 5.14
CA LYS A 2 31.93 -44.02 4.70
C LYS A 2 32.36 -42.56 4.49
N ARG A 3 31.74 -41.93 3.50
CA ARG A 3 31.93 -40.53 3.06
C ARG A 3 31.39 -39.55 4.12
N ALA A 4 32.15 -38.50 4.41
CA ALA A 4 31.73 -37.37 5.25
C ALA A 4 30.85 -36.41 4.43
N GLY A 5 29.68 -36.07 4.97
CA GLY A 5 28.72 -35.14 4.39
C GLY A 5 28.92 -33.72 4.90
N CYS A 6 28.90 -32.76 3.98
CA CYS A 6 28.68 -31.34 4.27
C CYS A 6 27.22 -31.14 4.73
N ILE A 7 27.04 -30.50 5.89
CA ILE A 7 25.74 -30.03 6.36
C ILE A 7 25.54 -28.62 5.80
N LEU A 8 24.66 -28.50 4.80
CA LEU A 8 24.06 -27.26 4.37
C LEU A 8 22.94 -26.91 5.36
N LEU A 9 23.08 -25.81 6.09
CA LEU A 9 21.97 -25.19 6.82
C LEU A 9 21.05 -24.52 5.80
N ALA A 10 20.01 -25.24 5.41
CA ALA A 10 18.91 -24.68 4.64
C ALA A 10 18.08 -23.76 5.55
N VAL A 11 18.23 -22.45 5.39
CA VAL A 11 17.25 -21.47 5.88
C VAL A 11 16.06 -21.55 4.92
N ALA A 12 14.98 -22.19 5.35
CA ALA A 12 13.76 -22.27 4.57
C ALA A 12 13.12 -20.87 4.44
N PRO A 13 12.63 -20.47 3.26
CA PRO A 13 11.89 -19.22 3.11
C PRO A 13 10.55 -19.34 3.85
N VAL A 14 10.35 -18.48 4.85
CA VAL A 14 9.07 -18.34 5.53
C VAL A 14 8.08 -17.73 4.54
N ALA A 15 7.18 -18.57 4.02
CA ALA A 15 6.02 -18.11 3.26
C ALA A 15 5.04 -17.46 4.25
N THR A 16 5.01 -16.13 4.29
CA THR A 16 3.99 -15.35 5.00
C THR A 16 2.64 -15.54 4.31
N VAL A 17 1.78 -16.36 4.90
CA VAL A 17 0.35 -16.44 4.61
C VAL A 17 -0.41 -16.26 5.93
N ALA A 18 -1.03 -15.10 6.10
CA ALA A 18 -2.13 -14.85 7.05
C ALA A 18 -2.93 -13.63 6.56
N VAL A 19 -3.94 -13.87 5.71
CA VAL A 19 -5.38 -13.77 6.01
C VAL A 19 -5.87 -12.32 6.25
N PHE A 20 -6.35 -11.68 5.18
CA PHE A 20 -7.48 -10.75 5.26
C PHE A 20 -8.71 -11.49 4.72
N LEU A 21 -9.38 -12.23 5.60
CA LEU A 21 -10.74 -12.72 5.35
C LEU A 21 -11.61 -12.29 6.52
N PHE A 22 -12.19 -11.09 6.39
CA PHE A 22 -13.46 -10.78 7.03
C PHE A 22 -14.37 -10.13 6.00
N THR A 23 -14.88 -10.96 5.08
CA THR A 23 -16.14 -10.69 4.38
C THR A 23 -17.21 -11.52 5.07
N PRO A 24 -18.17 -10.93 5.81
CA PRO A 24 -19.32 -11.70 6.27
C PRO A 24 -20.21 -11.99 5.06
N SER A 25 -20.18 -13.23 4.59
CA SER A 25 -21.18 -13.76 3.68
C SER A 25 -22.56 -13.64 4.36
N HIS A 26 -23.47 -12.90 3.74
CA HIS A 26 -24.89 -12.92 4.09
C HIS A 26 -25.43 -14.32 3.84
N ASP A 27 -26.05 -14.92 4.84
CA ASP A 27 -26.82 -16.15 4.68
C ASP A 27 -28.29 -15.86 5.04
N ASP A 28 -29.15 -16.00 4.04
CA ASP A 28 -30.59 -15.90 4.17
C ASP A 28 -31.14 -17.21 4.77
N GLY A 29 -31.80 -17.11 5.93
CA GLY A 29 -32.96 -17.95 6.22
C GLY A 29 -32.87 -18.94 7.40
N LYS A 30 -33.76 -18.68 8.37
CA LYS A 30 -34.50 -19.61 9.25
C LYS A 30 -33.77 -20.32 10.41
N SER A 31 -34.07 -19.78 11.60
CA SER A 31 -34.45 -20.48 12.85
C SER A 31 -33.85 -21.86 13.14
N GLY A 32 -32.91 -21.89 14.07
CA GLY A 32 -32.57 -23.07 14.86
C GLY A 32 -31.55 -22.71 15.94
N SER A 33 -31.97 -22.70 17.21
CA SER A 33 -31.05 -22.50 18.33
C SER A 33 -30.08 -23.68 18.40
N HIS A 34 -28.77 -23.42 18.43
CA HIS A 34 -27.77 -24.20 19.17
C HIS A 34 -26.48 -23.40 19.30
N GLY A 35 -25.91 -23.43 20.51
CA GLY A 35 -24.77 -22.61 20.89
C GLY A 35 -23.47 -23.06 20.23
N THR A 36 -22.80 -22.11 19.57
CA THR A 36 -21.39 -22.17 19.18
C THR A 36 -20.93 -20.73 18.96
N SER A 37 -20.33 -20.10 19.98
CA SER A 37 -19.77 -18.75 19.87
C SER A 37 -18.54 -18.55 20.77
N SER A 38 -17.87 -19.62 21.18
CA SER A 38 -16.61 -19.54 21.91
C SER A 38 -15.39 -19.96 21.08
N SER A 39 -15.55 -20.86 20.09
CA SER A 39 -14.43 -21.35 19.27
C SER A 39 -14.04 -20.42 18.10
N GLN A 40 -14.99 -19.73 17.48
CA GLN A 40 -14.68 -18.79 16.39
C GLN A 40 -13.96 -17.52 16.88
N HIS A 41 -14.20 -17.09 18.13
CA HIS A 41 -13.45 -15.98 18.73
C HIS A 41 -12.02 -16.40 19.12
N SER A 42 -11.82 -17.62 19.65
CA SER A 42 -10.48 -18.08 20.03
C SER A 42 -9.52 -18.22 18.84
N ASP A 43 -10.02 -18.64 17.67
CA ASP A 43 -9.20 -18.84 16.49
C ASP A 43 -8.77 -17.50 15.86
N GLY A 44 -9.67 -16.51 15.85
CA GLY A 44 -9.36 -15.15 15.38
C GLY A 44 -8.37 -14.41 16.28
N ASP A 45 -8.50 -14.56 17.60
CA ASP A 45 -7.58 -13.97 18.57
C ASP A 45 -6.18 -14.60 18.48
N ALA A 46 -6.10 -15.91 18.24
CA ALA A 46 -4.84 -16.62 18.05
C ALA A 46 -4.11 -16.19 16.77
N GLU A 47 -4.82 -16.07 15.64
CA GLU A 47 -4.26 -15.58 14.37
C GLU A 47 -3.80 -14.11 14.49
N ALA A 48 -4.58 -13.26 15.14
CA ALA A 48 -4.19 -11.87 15.39
C ALA A 48 -2.93 -11.76 16.27
N ALA A 49 -2.83 -12.59 17.32
CA ALA A 49 -1.66 -12.65 18.18
C ALA A 49 -0.42 -13.15 17.41
N LYS A 50 -0.58 -14.14 16.53
CA LYS A 50 0.49 -14.65 15.68
C LYS A 50 0.98 -13.58 14.70
N ALA A 51 0.08 -12.91 13.98
CA ALA A 51 0.43 -11.83 13.06
C ALA A 51 1.15 -10.67 13.79
N ALA A 52 0.71 -10.34 15.02
CA ALA A 52 1.38 -9.34 15.83
C ALA A 52 2.79 -9.76 16.26
N ALA A 53 3.00 -11.03 16.60
CA ALA A 53 4.30 -11.58 16.96
C ALA A 53 5.26 -11.61 15.75
N GLU A 54 4.77 -12.02 14.57
CA GLU A 54 5.53 -11.99 13.31
C GLU A 54 5.95 -10.56 12.97
N LYS A 55 5.01 -9.61 13.00
CA LYS A 55 5.33 -8.20 12.78
C LYS A 55 6.38 -7.68 13.76
N LYS A 56 6.29 -8.08 15.05
CA LYS A 56 7.28 -7.68 16.05
C LYS A 56 8.66 -8.26 15.72
N ALA A 57 8.73 -9.52 15.33
CA ALA A 57 10.00 -10.15 14.94
C ALA A 57 10.62 -9.45 13.72
N ASP A 58 9.81 -9.09 12.72
CA ASP A 58 10.24 -8.30 11.58
C ASP A 58 10.76 -6.92 11.99
N ASP A 59 10.01 -6.22 12.85
CA ASP A 59 10.40 -4.90 13.36
C ASP A 59 11.72 -4.97 14.15
N ASP A 60 11.90 -6.00 14.97
CA ASP A 60 13.15 -6.26 15.71
C ASP A 60 14.32 -6.53 14.73
N ALA A 61 14.08 -7.30 13.66
CA ALA A 61 15.11 -7.65 12.66
C ALA A 61 15.61 -6.43 11.85
N ILE A 62 14.78 -5.40 11.69
CA ILE A 62 15.11 -4.20 10.91
C ILE A 62 15.43 -2.98 11.78
N ALA A 63 15.41 -3.11 13.11
CA ALA A 63 15.51 -2.00 14.05
C ALA A 63 16.82 -1.19 13.89
N ASP A 64 17.94 -1.89 13.69
CA ASP A 64 19.27 -1.29 13.56
C ASP A 64 19.60 -0.83 12.13
N LEU A 65 18.71 -1.09 11.16
CA LEU A 65 18.92 -0.66 9.78
C LEU A 65 18.70 0.85 9.65
N PRO A 66 19.44 1.52 8.75
CA PRO A 66 19.23 2.94 8.47
C PRO A 66 17.75 3.27 8.19
N PRO A 67 17.28 4.48 8.54
CA PRO A 67 15.87 4.83 8.36
C PRO A 67 15.43 4.75 6.89
N GLY A 68 16.34 5.00 5.94
CA GLY A 68 16.05 4.91 4.52
C GLY A 68 14.90 5.84 4.13
N LEU A 69 13.84 5.29 3.53
CA LEU A 69 12.65 6.04 3.14
C LEU A 69 11.90 6.61 4.36
N ALA A 70 12.01 5.97 5.53
CA ALA A 70 11.38 6.44 6.76
C ALA A 70 12.05 7.70 7.35
N ALA A 71 13.21 8.12 6.85
CA ALA A 71 13.80 9.41 7.23
C ALA A 71 12.85 10.56 6.81
N PRO A 72 12.58 11.58 7.65
CA PRO A 72 11.56 12.59 7.37
C PRO A 72 11.66 13.24 5.98
N ALA A 73 12.87 13.64 5.57
CA ALA A 73 13.11 14.24 4.25
C ALA A 73 12.89 13.24 3.09
N LYS A 74 13.19 11.96 3.29
CA LYS A 74 12.98 10.91 2.28
C LYS A 74 11.50 10.52 2.18
N LYS A 75 10.79 10.51 3.31
CA LYS A 75 9.34 10.29 3.35
C LYS A 75 8.60 11.42 2.65
N ASP A 76 9.00 12.66 2.90
CA ASP A 76 8.44 13.82 2.20
C ASP A 76 8.73 13.76 0.69
N LEU A 77 9.96 13.44 0.29
CA LEU A 77 10.32 13.24 -1.12
C LEU A 77 9.51 12.12 -1.78
N ALA A 78 9.30 11.00 -1.09
CA ALA A 78 8.47 9.89 -1.58
C ALA A 78 7.05 10.36 -1.89
N GLN A 79 6.45 11.17 -1.01
CA GLN A 79 5.12 11.74 -1.22
C GLN A 79 5.08 12.69 -2.41
N GLN A 80 6.11 13.50 -2.62
CA GLN A 80 6.20 14.37 -3.80
C GLN A 80 6.25 13.55 -5.11
N ILE A 81 7.00 12.45 -5.13
CA ILE A 81 7.08 11.60 -6.32
C ILE A 81 5.74 10.88 -6.56
N VAL A 82 5.09 10.35 -5.52
CA VAL A 82 3.74 9.75 -5.63
C VAL A 82 2.73 10.78 -6.15
N ALA A 83 2.67 11.97 -5.56
CA ALA A 83 1.74 13.02 -5.98
C ALA A 83 1.97 13.48 -7.43
N SER A 84 3.20 13.39 -7.95
CA SER A 84 3.46 13.68 -9.37
C SER A 84 2.78 12.68 -10.31
N ALA A 85 2.53 11.44 -9.86
CA ALA A 85 1.84 10.40 -10.61
C ALA A 85 0.35 10.30 -10.30
N GLU A 86 -0.08 10.63 -9.09
CA GLU A 86 -1.50 10.58 -8.72
C GLU A 86 -2.22 11.89 -9.09
N ASN A 87 -1.55 13.03 -8.97
CA ASN A 87 -2.18 14.36 -9.04
C ASN A 87 -1.42 15.39 -9.90
N SER A 88 -0.37 14.97 -10.60
CA SER A 88 0.48 15.84 -11.44
C SER A 88 1.02 17.08 -10.71
N THR A 89 1.43 16.92 -9.44
CA THR A 89 1.98 18.01 -8.61
C THR A 89 3.02 17.49 -7.63
N LEU A 90 3.92 18.38 -7.18
CA LEU A 90 4.79 18.10 -6.01
C LEU A 90 4.14 18.54 -4.69
N ASP A 91 3.08 19.36 -4.73
CA ASP A 91 2.35 19.77 -3.54
C ASP A 91 1.37 18.67 -3.11
N TRP A 92 1.94 17.60 -2.54
CA TRP A 92 1.18 16.49 -2.00
C TRP A 92 0.32 16.90 -0.80
N ARG A 93 0.71 17.95 -0.04
CA ARG A 93 -0.07 18.47 1.08
C ARG A 93 -1.31 19.23 0.63
N GLY A 94 -1.32 19.76 -0.59
CA GLY A 94 -2.52 20.30 -1.22
C GLY A 94 -3.60 19.25 -1.52
N GLN A 95 -3.27 17.94 -1.46
CA GLN A 95 -4.16 16.87 -1.92
C GLN A 95 -5.06 16.25 -0.84
N TYR A 96 -4.98 16.66 0.43
CA TYR A 96 -5.91 16.16 1.48
C TYR A 96 -7.39 16.33 1.05
N GLY A 97 -7.72 17.47 0.45
CA GLY A 97 -9.08 17.76 -0.03
C GLY A 97 -9.40 17.22 -1.42
N TYR A 98 -8.48 16.54 -2.10
CA TYR A 98 -8.75 15.95 -3.41
C TYR A 98 -9.86 14.91 -3.27
N ILE A 99 -10.84 14.97 -4.17
CA ILE A 99 -11.90 13.97 -4.30
C ILE A 99 -12.54 14.07 -5.68
N GLU A 100 -12.54 12.96 -6.41
CA GLU A 100 -13.08 12.86 -7.76
C GLU A 100 -13.38 11.40 -8.08
N ASP A 101 -14.45 11.13 -8.84
CA ASP A 101 -14.60 9.84 -9.51
C ASP A 101 -13.99 9.95 -10.90
N ILE A 102 -12.78 9.38 -11.03
CA ILE A 102 -11.97 9.39 -12.25
C ILE A 102 -12.41 8.33 -13.27
N LYS A 103 -13.56 7.66 -13.04
CA LYS A 103 -14.19 6.69 -13.94
C LYS A 103 -13.33 5.47 -14.21
N ASP A 104 -12.57 5.03 -13.21
CA ASP A 104 -11.75 3.82 -13.27
C ASP A 104 -12.42 2.59 -12.63
N GLY A 105 -13.67 2.75 -12.15
CA GLY A 105 -14.48 1.71 -11.53
C GLY A 105 -14.25 1.54 -10.02
N GLN A 106 -13.59 2.50 -9.35
CA GLN A 106 -13.37 2.48 -7.91
C GLN A 106 -14.26 3.47 -7.12
N GLY A 107 -15.19 4.14 -7.82
CA GLY A 107 -16.02 5.21 -7.25
C GLY A 107 -15.20 6.48 -7.01
N TYR A 108 -15.45 7.17 -5.90
CA TYR A 108 -14.65 8.35 -5.54
C TYR A 108 -13.25 7.94 -5.10
N THR A 109 -12.23 8.54 -5.71
CA THR A 109 -10.83 8.55 -5.29
C THR A 109 -10.52 9.85 -4.56
N ALA A 110 -9.94 9.79 -3.37
CA ALA A 110 -9.77 10.96 -2.50
C ALA A 110 -8.47 10.98 -1.68
N GLY A 111 -8.05 12.18 -1.25
CA GLY A 111 -6.95 12.36 -0.32
C GLY A 111 -5.54 12.13 -0.90
N ILE A 112 -4.56 12.10 -0.01
CA ILE A 112 -3.12 12.19 -0.33
C ILE A 112 -2.51 10.98 -1.06
N ILE A 113 -3.23 9.87 -1.14
CA ILE A 113 -2.80 8.65 -1.87
C ILE A 113 -3.92 8.04 -2.72
N GLY A 114 -5.05 8.73 -2.87
CA GLY A 114 -6.19 8.23 -3.63
C GLY A 114 -6.92 7.07 -2.96
N PHE A 115 -7.39 7.26 -1.72
CA PHE A 115 -8.31 6.33 -1.07
C PHE A 115 -9.61 6.21 -1.87
N CYS A 116 -10.13 5.01 -2.11
CA CYS A 116 -11.34 4.85 -2.91
C CYS A 116 -12.55 4.32 -2.13
N THR A 117 -13.75 4.82 -2.47
CA THR A 117 -15.01 4.30 -1.88
C THR A 117 -15.26 2.83 -2.24
N GLY A 118 -14.76 2.38 -3.39
CA GLY A 118 -14.94 1.01 -3.87
C GLY A 118 -13.86 0.01 -3.43
N THR A 119 -12.83 0.43 -2.69
CA THR A 119 -11.68 -0.42 -2.32
C THR A 119 -11.45 -0.56 -0.82
N HIS A 120 -12.48 -0.32 -0.01
CA HIS A 120 -12.51 -0.47 1.45
C HIS A 120 -11.63 0.50 2.27
N ASP A 121 -10.55 1.03 1.72
CA ASP A 121 -9.60 1.88 2.42
C ASP A 121 -10.18 3.26 2.79
N LEU A 122 -10.97 3.90 1.91
CA LEU A 122 -11.66 5.14 2.28
C LEU A 122 -12.66 4.93 3.42
N LEU A 123 -13.45 3.84 3.35
CA LEU A 123 -14.38 3.48 4.42
C LEU A 123 -13.61 3.30 5.74
N THR A 124 -12.52 2.55 5.71
CA THR A 124 -11.68 2.29 6.89
C THR A 124 -11.12 3.58 7.48
N LEU A 125 -10.65 4.51 6.64
CA LEU A 125 -10.19 5.83 7.07
C LEU A 125 -11.29 6.59 7.82
N VAL A 126 -12.49 6.70 7.23
CA VAL A 126 -13.60 7.44 7.84
C VAL A 126 -14.08 6.77 9.13
N GLU A 127 -14.13 5.43 9.19
CA GLU A 127 -14.49 4.70 10.41
C GLU A 127 -13.48 4.94 11.54
N ARG A 128 -12.18 4.86 11.25
CA ARG A 128 -11.11 5.07 12.24
C ARG A 128 -11.09 6.52 12.73
N TYR A 129 -11.26 7.48 11.83
CA TYR A 129 -11.37 8.89 12.19
C TYR A 129 -12.59 9.12 13.09
N THR A 130 -13.75 8.60 12.71
CA THR A 130 -15.01 8.77 13.45
C THR A 130 -14.96 8.16 14.86
N LYS A 131 -14.20 7.07 15.08
CA LYS A 131 -14.01 6.49 16.43
C LYS A 131 -13.41 7.49 17.44
N THR A 132 -12.58 8.42 16.97
CA THR A 132 -11.95 9.44 17.83
C THR A 132 -12.60 10.82 17.71
N HIS A 133 -13.36 11.05 16.63
CA HIS A 133 -14.05 12.30 16.33
C HIS A 133 -15.50 12.00 15.93
N PRO A 134 -16.38 11.59 16.85
CA PRO A 134 -17.71 11.04 16.51
C PRO A 134 -18.63 12.03 15.79
N ASP A 135 -18.46 13.34 16.01
CA ASP A 135 -19.30 14.40 15.45
C ASP A 135 -18.74 15.01 14.14
N ASN A 136 -17.75 14.35 13.51
CA ASN A 136 -17.14 14.85 12.28
C ASN A 136 -18.11 14.90 11.08
N GLY A 137 -17.81 15.72 10.08
CA GLY A 137 -18.69 15.96 8.93
C GLY A 137 -18.90 14.75 8.01
N LEU A 138 -18.06 13.72 8.13
CA LEU A 138 -18.11 12.49 7.33
C LEU A 138 -18.87 11.35 8.02
N ALA A 139 -19.06 11.40 9.35
CA ALA A 139 -19.70 10.35 10.13
C ALA A 139 -21.08 9.94 9.58
N ARG A 140 -21.87 10.93 9.12
CA ARG A 140 -23.20 10.72 8.53
C ARG A 140 -23.19 9.87 7.25
N TYR A 141 -22.06 9.76 6.56
CA TYR A 141 -21.92 8.99 5.33
C TYR A 141 -21.51 7.54 5.56
N LEU A 142 -21.14 7.15 6.78
CA LEU A 142 -20.70 5.78 7.09
C LEU A 142 -21.69 4.68 6.64
N PRO A 143 -23.03 4.82 6.82
CA PRO A 143 -23.97 3.83 6.30
C PRO A 143 -23.92 3.69 4.77
N ALA A 144 -23.79 4.81 4.03
CA ALA A 144 -23.68 4.79 2.58
C ALA A 144 -22.34 4.21 2.13
N LEU A 145 -21.23 4.64 2.76
CA LEU A 145 -19.89 4.10 2.49
C LEU A 145 -19.84 2.58 2.64
N ARG A 146 -20.45 2.01 3.69
CA ARG A 146 -20.55 0.55 3.86
C ARG A 146 -21.37 -0.14 2.78
N LYS A 147 -22.40 0.52 2.24
CA LYS A 147 -23.27 -0.04 1.20
C LYS A 147 -22.58 -0.04 -0.16
N VAL A 148 -21.81 1.00 -0.47
CA VAL A 148 -21.14 1.14 -1.77
C VAL A 148 -19.76 0.48 -1.83
N ASP A 149 -19.19 0.09 -0.68
CA ASP A 149 -17.90 -0.60 -0.60
C ASP A 149 -17.85 -1.82 -1.53
N GLY A 150 -16.77 -1.94 -2.30
CA GLY A 150 -16.63 -2.94 -3.36
C GLY A 150 -17.31 -2.60 -4.71
N THR A 151 -17.92 -1.41 -4.84
CA THR A 151 -18.57 -0.93 -6.08
C THR A 151 -18.12 0.49 -6.45
N ASP A 152 -18.49 0.96 -7.64
CA ASP A 152 -18.30 2.35 -8.07
C ASP A 152 -19.53 3.25 -7.80
N SER A 153 -20.49 2.78 -7.00
CA SER A 153 -21.74 3.50 -6.72
C SER A 153 -21.55 4.74 -5.85
N HIS A 154 -22.32 5.78 -6.14
CA HIS A 154 -22.40 7.01 -5.34
C HIS A 154 -23.69 7.10 -4.49
N GLU A 155 -24.48 6.03 -4.43
CA GLU A 155 -25.78 6.03 -3.75
C GLU A 155 -25.64 6.40 -2.26
N GLY A 156 -26.32 7.48 -1.85
CA GLY A 156 -26.27 7.99 -0.48
C GLY A 156 -25.05 8.86 -0.15
N LEU A 157 -24.09 8.98 -1.07
CA LEU A 157 -22.97 9.93 -0.98
C LEU A 157 -23.34 11.26 -1.64
N ASP A 158 -23.90 11.19 -2.85
CA ASP A 158 -24.24 12.37 -3.64
C ASP A 158 -25.49 13.11 -3.11
N PRO A 159 -25.55 14.44 -3.29
CA PRO A 159 -24.52 15.32 -3.88
C PRO A 159 -23.52 15.86 -2.85
N GLY A 160 -23.69 15.55 -1.56
CA GLY A 160 -23.04 16.28 -0.48
C GLY A 160 -21.64 15.78 -0.07
N PHE A 161 -21.29 14.55 -0.42
CA PHE A 161 -20.08 13.89 0.10
C PHE A 161 -18.79 14.60 -0.29
N THR A 162 -18.66 15.02 -1.56
CA THR A 162 -17.46 15.72 -2.04
C THR A 162 -17.22 17.07 -1.34
N ALA A 163 -18.29 17.81 -1.07
CA ALA A 163 -18.23 19.06 -0.31
C ALA A 163 -17.89 18.80 1.16
N ALA A 164 -18.45 17.74 1.76
CA ALA A 164 -18.14 17.34 3.12
C ALA A 164 -16.67 16.91 3.27
N TRP A 165 -16.14 16.13 2.32
CA TRP A 165 -14.72 15.74 2.28
C TRP A 165 -13.80 16.95 2.24
N LYS A 166 -14.03 17.86 1.29
CA LYS A 166 -13.23 19.10 1.17
C LYS A 166 -13.26 19.94 2.44
N LYS A 167 -14.42 20.02 3.09
CA LYS A 167 -14.57 20.73 4.36
C LYS A 167 -13.80 20.02 5.47
N GLU A 168 -13.94 18.71 5.61
CA GLU A 168 -13.26 17.93 6.65
C GLU A 168 -11.74 17.95 6.47
N ALA A 169 -11.24 17.95 5.23
CA ALA A 169 -9.83 18.12 4.90
C ALA A 169 -9.23 19.47 5.33
N SER A 170 -10.05 20.44 5.73
CA SER A 170 -9.55 21.66 6.37
C SER A 170 -9.11 21.44 7.83
N ASP A 171 -9.60 20.38 8.48
CA ASP A 171 -9.29 20.02 9.86
C ASP A 171 -7.93 19.30 9.96
N PRO A 172 -6.98 19.81 10.79
CA PRO A 172 -5.72 19.12 11.04
C PRO A 172 -5.86 17.66 11.52
N ALA A 173 -6.92 17.34 12.27
CA ALA A 173 -7.17 15.99 12.78
C ALA A 173 -7.51 15.01 11.64
N PHE A 174 -8.30 15.43 10.65
CA PHE A 174 -8.59 14.58 9.49
C PHE A 174 -7.35 14.39 8.60
N ARG A 175 -6.53 15.43 8.42
CA ARG A 175 -5.23 15.30 7.74
C ARG A 175 -4.29 14.33 8.46
N ALA A 176 -4.30 14.34 9.79
CA ALA A 176 -3.54 13.39 10.59
C ALA A 176 -4.09 11.96 10.45
N ALA A 177 -5.40 11.80 10.30
CA ALA A 177 -6.02 10.51 10.03
C ALA A 177 -5.60 9.94 8.66
N GLU A 178 -5.61 10.77 7.61
CA GLU A 178 -5.10 10.37 6.28
C GLU A 178 -3.62 9.96 6.34
N ASN A 179 -2.77 10.76 7.00
CA ASN A 179 -1.36 10.42 7.18
C ASN A 179 -1.19 9.07 7.91
N SER A 180 -1.97 8.85 8.96
CA SER A 180 -1.91 7.63 9.77
C SER A 180 -2.38 6.41 8.98
N GLU A 181 -3.41 6.55 8.14
CA GLU A 181 -3.92 5.45 7.34
C GLU A 181 -2.99 5.10 6.19
N ARG A 182 -2.42 6.11 5.50
CA ARG A 182 -1.31 5.92 4.55
C ARG A 182 -0.18 5.13 5.21
N ASP A 183 0.23 5.55 6.39
CA ASP A 183 1.37 4.96 7.09
C ASP A 183 1.10 3.50 7.47
N ARG A 184 -0.06 3.25 8.07
CA ARG A 184 -0.47 1.93 8.56
C ARG A 184 -0.63 0.90 7.44
N VAL A 185 -1.27 1.27 6.34
CA VAL A 185 -1.69 0.32 5.29
C VAL A 185 -0.65 0.21 4.18
N TYR A 186 0.05 1.30 3.85
CA TYR A 186 0.87 1.40 2.65
C TYR A 186 2.35 1.60 2.98
N PHE A 187 2.69 2.67 3.70
CA PHE A 187 4.09 3.07 3.87
C PHE A 187 4.88 2.12 4.78
N ASP A 188 4.41 1.88 6.01
CA ASP A 188 5.16 1.09 6.98
C ASP A 188 5.32 -0.37 6.53
N PRO A 189 4.27 -1.05 6.00
CA PRO A 189 4.43 -2.41 5.46
C PRO A 189 5.41 -2.47 4.28
N ALA A 190 5.32 -1.54 3.33
CA ALA A 190 6.23 -1.52 2.18
C ALA A 190 7.68 -1.29 2.59
N VAL A 191 7.95 -0.33 3.48
CA VAL A 191 9.31 -0.03 3.97
C VAL A 191 9.87 -1.19 4.79
N ARG A 192 9.06 -1.83 5.65
CA ARG A 192 9.48 -3.00 6.43
C ARG A 192 9.86 -4.17 5.52
N LEU A 193 9.01 -4.52 4.56
CA LEU A 193 9.29 -5.63 3.63
C LEU A 193 10.53 -5.34 2.77
N ALA A 194 10.65 -4.12 2.25
CA ALA A 194 11.84 -3.74 1.50
C ALA A 194 13.12 -3.85 2.33
N LYS A 195 13.07 -3.49 3.62
CA LYS A 195 14.21 -3.66 4.54
C LYS A 195 14.53 -5.13 4.79
N LEU A 196 13.52 -5.99 4.98
CA LEU A 196 13.70 -7.43 5.13
C LEU A 196 14.31 -8.07 3.87
N ASP A 197 14.01 -7.53 2.70
CA ASP A 197 14.61 -7.94 1.42
C ASP A 197 16.00 -7.34 1.18
N GLY A 198 16.51 -6.52 2.10
CA GLY A 198 17.81 -5.88 2.00
C GLY A 198 17.87 -4.74 0.98
N LEU A 199 16.72 -4.13 0.65
CA LEU A 199 16.63 -3.04 -0.31
C LEU A 199 16.98 -1.68 0.33
N GLY A 200 17.71 -0.86 -0.44
CA GLY A 200 18.01 0.52 -0.15
C GLY A 200 16.79 1.45 -0.27
N THR A 201 17.03 2.75 -0.15
CA THR A 201 15.96 3.76 -0.13
C THR A 201 15.14 3.80 -1.42
N LEU A 202 15.75 3.58 -2.58
CA LEU A 202 15.04 3.48 -3.86
C LEU A 202 14.13 2.24 -3.89
N GLY A 203 14.60 1.08 -3.46
CA GLY A 203 13.79 -0.13 -3.42
C GLY A 203 12.60 -0.01 -2.46
N GLN A 204 12.82 0.61 -1.30
CA GLN A 204 11.74 0.98 -0.37
C GLN A 204 10.69 1.89 -1.04
N PHE A 205 11.12 2.88 -1.82
CA PHE A 205 10.21 3.75 -2.57
C PHE A 205 9.43 2.97 -3.64
N ILE A 206 10.10 2.10 -4.41
CA ILE A 206 9.47 1.27 -5.44
C ILE A 206 8.39 0.37 -4.82
N TYR A 207 8.65 -0.22 -3.66
CA TYR A 207 7.66 -1.01 -2.93
C TYR A 207 6.48 -0.16 -2.47
N TYR A 208 6.75 1.01 -1.91
CA TYR A 208 5.71 1.92 -1.43
C TYR A 208 4.80 2.36 -2.58
N ASP A 209 5.36 2.84 -3.69
CA ASP A 209 4.60 3.27 -4.87
C ASP A 209 3.82 2.11 -5.53
N ALA A 210 4.37 0.89 -5.49
CA ALA A 210 3.65 -0.31 -5.90
C ALA A 210 2.46 -0.61 -4.98
N MET A 211 2.64 -0.52 -3.66
CA MET A 211 1.57 -0.77 -2.69
C MET A 211 0.45 0.27 -2.78
N VAL A 212 0.78 1.54 -3.03
CA VAL A 212 -0.22 2.59 -3.32
C VAL A 212 -1.04 2.24 -4.55
N LEU A 213 -0.40 1.91 -5.67
CA LEU A 213 -1.12 1.67 -6.92
C LEU A 213 -1.89 0.34 -6.98
N HIS A 214 -1.33 -0.71 -6.38
CA HIS A 214 -1.82 -2.08 -6.50
C HIS A 214 -2.59 -2.56 -5.26
N GLY A 215 -2.55 -1.80 -4.17
CA GLY A 215 -3.07 -2.19 -2.86
C GLY A 215 -2.26 -3.31 -2.18
N PRO A 216 -2.52 -3.57 -0.89
CA PRO A 216 -1.85 -4.60 -0.10
C PRO A 216 -2.40 -6.02 -0.34
N GLY A 217 -3.05 -6.29 -1.49
CA GLY A 217 -3.63 -7.60 -1.79
C GLY A 217 -2.59 -8.67 -2.11
N THR A 218 -2.95 -9.94 -1.86
CA THR A 218 -2.17 -11.13 -2.24
C THR A 218 -2.52 -11.68 -3.62
N GLY A 219 -3.54 -11.12 -4.28
CA GLY A 219 -3.92 -11.50 -5.64
C GLY A 219 -2.81 -11.19 -6.66
N PRO A 220 -2.95 -11.68 -7.91
CA PRO A 220 -1.90 -11.60 -8.94
C PRO A 220 -1.55 -10.17 -9.38
N SER A 221 -2.40 -9.19 -9.06
CA SER A 221 -2.15 -7.77 -9.34
C SER A 221 -1.97 -6.93 -8.08
N GLY A 222 -2.03 -7.52 -6.89
CA GLY A 222 -1.76 -6.86 -5.61
C GLY A 222 -0.28 -6.92 -5.24
N PHE A 223 0.18 -5.99 -4.40
CA PHE A 223 1.60 -5.83 -4.09
C PHE A 223 2.31 -7.13 -3.68
N TYR A 224 1.72 -7.92 -2.78
CA TYR A 224 2.38 -9.13 -2.28
C TYR A 224 2.56 -10.17 -3.40
N GLY A 225 1.57 -10.30 -4.30
CA GLY A 225 1.68 -11.18 -5.46
C GLY A 225 2.75 -10.71 -6.46
N LEU A 226 2.91 -9.40 -6.64
CA LEU A 226 3.98 -8.83 -7.48
C LEU A 226 5.36 -9.13 -6.89
N ARG A 227 5.52 -8.93 -5.57
CA ARG A 227 6.75 -9.24 -4.86
C ARG A 227 7.11 -10.72 -4.98
N GLU A 228 6.16 -11.61 -4.73
CA GLU A 228 6.37 -13.06 -4.85
C GLU A 228 6.77 -13.46 -6.28
N LYS A 229 6.13 -12.87 -7.29
CA LYS A 229 6.51 -13.11 -8.69
C LYS A 229 7.95 -12.64 -8.98
N ALA A 230 8.33 -11.44 -8.54
CA ALA A 230 9.71 -10.95 -8.71
C ALA A 230 10.74 -11.84 -8.01
N MET A 231 10.44 -12.30 -6.78
CA MET A 231 11.33 -13.20 -6.02
C MET A 231 11.51 -14.58 -6.64
N ARG A 232 10.60 -15.03 -7.52
CA ARG A 232 10.78 -16.26 -8.31
C ARG A 232 11.73 -16.07 -9.50
N GLU A 233 11.94 -14.83 -9.93
CA GLU A 233 12.75 -14.48 -11.09
C GLU A 233 14.14 -13.96 -10.70
N ALA A 234 14.30 -13.34 -9.52
CA ALA A 234 15.58 -12.97 -8.96
C ALA A 234 15.62 -12.99 -7.43
N ASP A 235 16.76 -13.43 -6.89
CA ASP A 235 17.07 -13.34 -5.47
C ASP A 235 17.10 -11.87 -5.01
N THR A 236 16.50 -11.62 -3.85
CA THR A 236 16.63 -10.33 -3.14
C THR A 236 18.07 -10.14 -2.63
N PRO A 237 18.49 -8.91 -2.31
CA PRO A 237 19.76 -8.69 -1.60
C PRO A 237 19.92 -9.51 -0.32
N ALA A 238 18.85 -9.68 0.47
CA ALA A 238 18.88 -10.54 1.66
C ALA A 238 19.15 -12.02 1.33
N GLN A 239 18.85 -12.47 0.12
CA GLN A 239 19.15 -13.81 -0.40
C GLN A 239 20.49 -13.87 -1.16
N GLY A 240 21.28 -12.79 -1.18
CA GLY A 240 22.56 -12.71 -1.88
C GLY A 240 22.48 -12.19 -3.32
N GLY A 241 21.30 -11.77 -3.78
CA GLY A 241 21.10 -11.18 -5.10
C GLY A 241 21.62 -9.74 -5.21
N LYS A 242 21.69 -9.23 -6.44
CA LYS A 242 22.08 -7.83 -6.70
C LYS A 242 20.83 -6.94 -6.67
N GLU A 243 20.82 -5.92 -5.82
CA GLU A 243 19.69 -5.00 -5.67
C GLU A 243 19.20 -4.43 -7.01
N LYS A 244 20.12 -3.97 -7.87
CA LYS A 244 19.75 -3.43 -9.18
C LYS A 244 19.03 -4.45 -10.07
N ALA A 245 19.46 -5.71 -10.06
CA ALA A 245 18.84 -6.76 -10.86
C ALA A 245 17.46 -7.13 -10.32
N TYR A 246 17.34 -7.27 -9.01
CA TYR A 246 16.06 -7.54 -8.35
C TYR A 246 15.04 -6.43 -8.62
N LEU A 247 15.42 -5.16 -8.43
CA LEU A 247 14.53 -4.03 -8.67
C LEU A 247 14.13 -3.89 -10.13
N ASP A 248 15.02 -4.18 -11.08
CA ASP A 248 14.67 -4.11 -12.49
C ASP A 248 13.61 -5.16 -12.87
N ILE A 249 13.75 -6.39 -12.37
CA ILE A 249 12.75 -7.46 -12.52
C ILE A 249 11.43 -7.10 -11.82
N PHE A 250 11.49 -6.56 -10.60
CA PHE A 250 10.29 -6.10 -9.90
C PHE A 250 9.53 -5.03 -10.70
N LEU A 251 10.25 -4.07 -11.31
CA LEU A 251 9.65 -3.04 -12.14
C LEU A 251 9.04 -3.62 -13.43
N ASP A 252 9.60 -4.68 -14.03
CA ASP A 252 8.99 -5.37 -15.17
C ASP A 252 7.71 -6.12 -14.80
N VAL A 253 7.73 -6.83 -13.67
CA VAL A 253 6.55 -7.49 -13.10
C VAL A 253 5.44 -6.47 -12.85
N ARG A 254 5.79 -5.35 -12.21
CA ARG A 254 4.85 -4.27 -11.89
C ARG A 254 4.28 -3.63 -13.16
N ARG A 255 5.14 -3.31 -14.13
CA ARG A 255 4.74 -2.73 -15.42
C ARG A 255 3.77 -3.64 -16.17
N THR A 256 4.02 -4.95 -16.15
CA THR A 256 3.12 -5.95 -16.73
C THR A 256 1.75 -5.95 -16.03
N ALA A 257 1.74 -5.91 -14.70
CA ALA A 257 0.51 -5.87 -13.92
C ALA A 257 -0.31 -4.59 -14.18
N MET A 258 0.34 -3.42 -14.31
CA MET A 258 -0.33 -2.16 -14.69
C MET A 258 -1.08 -2.29 -16.02
N LYS A 259 -0.50 -3.00 -16.99
CA LYS A 259 -1.04 -3.16 -18.35
C LYS A 259 -2.02 -4.33 -18.52
N ALA A 260 -2.19 -5.18 -17.50
CA ALA A 260 -2.95 -6.42 -17.62
C ALA A 260 -4.42 -6.21 -17.99
N LYS A 261 -5.09 -5.21 -17.40
CA LYS A 261 -6.48 -4.85 -17.73
C LYS A 261 -6.59 -3.84 -18.88
N LYS A 262 -5.57 -2.99 -19.05
CA LYS A 262 -5.56 -1.87 -20.00
C LYS A 262 -4.18 -1.78 -20.66
N PRO A 263 -3.96 -2.40 -21.84
CA PRO A 263 -2.64 -2.48 -22.47
C PRO A 263 -2.00 -1.12 -22.81
N ASP A 264 -2.84 -0.11 -23.06
CA ASP A 264 -2.47 1.28 -23.34
C ASP A 264 -2.26 2.14 -22.07
N ARG A 265 -2.38 1.55 -20.86
CA ARG A 265 -2.15 2.29 -19.61
C ARG A 265 -0.74 2.88 -19.58
N ASP A 266 -0.68 4.15 -19.24
CA ASP A 266 0.57 4.87 -19.01
C ASP A 266 1.37 4.23 -17.87
N THR A 267 2.67 4.04 -18.10
CA THR A 267 3.63 3.43 -17.17
C THR A 267 4.82 4.35 -16.86
N THR A 268 4.70 5.66 -17.11
CA THR A 268 5.79 6.64 -16.97
C THR A 268 6.28 6.78 -15.53
N ARG A 269 5.42 6.54 -14.51
CA ARG A 269 5.83 6.43 -13.10
C ARG A 269 6.92 5.36 -12.87
N ILE A 270 6.96 4.34 -13.71
CA ILE A 270 8.03 3.34 -13.77
C ILE A 270 9.07 3.78 -14.78
N ASP A 271 8.67 3.90 -16.05
CA ASP A 271 9.55 3.95 -17.21
C ASP A 271 10.47 5.19 -17.23
N THR A 272 9.95 6.36 -16.81
CA THR A 272 10.67 7.65 -16.85
C THR A 272 10.86 8.29 -15.48
N ALA A 273 10.70 7.49 -14.41
CA ALA A 273 11.01 7.88 -13.04
C ALA A 273 11.79 6.77 -12.31
N GLN A 274 11.12 5.76 -11.75
CA GLN A 274 11.77 4.72 -10.94
C GLN A 274 12.89 3.98 -11.67
N ARG A 275 12.65 3.59 -12.92
CA ARG A 275 13.63 2.90 -13.76
C ARG A 275 14.81 3.81 -14.10
N GLN A 276 14.57 5.11 -14.29
CA GLN A 276 15.65 6.07 -14.49
C GLN A 276 16.50 6.21 -13.23
N PHE A 277 15.90 6.37 -12.04
CA PHE A 277 16.64 6.44 -10.77
C PHE A 277 17.51 5.19 -10.55
N LEU A 278 16.98 4.02 -10.93
CA LEU A 278 17.69 2.74 -10.85
C LEU A 278 18.87 2.69 -11.84
N TYR A 279 18.68 3.15 -13.06
CA TYR A 279 19.71 3.17 -14.10
C TYR A 279 20.83 4.17 -13.81
N ASP A 280 20.49 5.30 -13.19
CA ASP A 280 21.44 6.29 -12.68
C ASP A 280 22.25 5.77 -11.46
N GLY A 281 21.89 4.59 -10.92
CA GLY A 281 22.53 4.01 -9.74
C GLY A 281 22.19 4.73 -8.44
N ASN A 282 21.11 5.53 -8.43
CA ASN A 282 20.70 6.32 -7.28
C ASN A 282 19.87 5.48 -6.27
N LEU A 283 20.46 4.40 -5.77
CA LEU A 283 19.82 3.47 -4.82
C LEU A 283 19.44 4.13 -3.47
N THR A 284 20.00 5.31 -3.20
CA THR A 284 19.75 6.09 -1.97
C THR A 284 18.73 7.22 -2.16
N LEU A 285 18.17 7.35 -3.37
CA LEU A 285 17.19 8.39 -3.74
C LEU A 285 17.68 9.82 -3.40
N LYS A 286 18.96 10.09 -3.62
CA LYS A 286 19.59 11.40 -3.35
C LYS A 286 19.09 12.46 -4.31
N THR A 287 18.84 13.66 -3.79
CA THR A 287 18.59 14.84 -4.61
C THR A 287 19.91 15.46 -5.09
N PRO A 288 19.94 16.21 -6.20
CA PRO A 288 18.79 16.59 -7.04
C PRO A 288 18.18 15.39 -7.78
N LEU A 289 16.85 15.35 -7.87
CA LEU A 289 16.10 14.40 -8.69
C LEU A 289 15.37 15.14 -9.80
N VAL A 290 15.39 14.56 -11.00
CA VAL A 290 14.60 14.99 -12.15
C VAL A 290 13.95 13.77 -12.76
N TRP A 291 12.65 13.83 -13.02
CA TRP A 291 11.91 12.72 -13.63
C TRP A 291 10.73 13.24 -14.44
N LYS A 292 10.10 12.33 -15.19
CA LYS A 292 8.96 12.65 -16.04
C LYS A 292 7.80 11.71 -15.77
N VAL A 293 6.60 12.25 -15.64
CA VAL A 293 5.34 11.48 -15.56
C VAL A 293 4.29 12.16 -16.44
N TYR A 294 3.57 11.41 -17.26
CA TYR A 294 2.53 11.90 -18.18
C TYR A 294 2.95 13.00 -19.16
N GLY A 295 4.24 13.14 -19.47
CA GLY A 295 4.70 14.25 -20.30
C GLY A 295 5.31 15.42 -19.52
N GLU A 296 5.04 15.50 -18.22
CA GLU A 296 5.46 16.60 -17.34
C GLU A 296 6.78 16.31 -16.63
N THR A 297 7.66 17.31 -16.59
CA THR A 297 8.96 17.19 -15.93
C THR A 297 8.91 17.76 -14.52
N TYR A 298 9.34 16.95 -13.55
CA TYR A 298 9.42 17.33 -12.15
C TYR A 298 10.87 17.41 -11.70
N ARG A 299 11.14 18.28 -10.73
CA ARG A 299 12.47 18.45 -10.14
C ARG A 299 12.36 18.72 -8.65
N VAL A 300 13.18 18.02 -7.86
CA VAL A 300 13.45 18.34 -6.45
C VAL A 300 14.95 18.59 -6.31
N PRO A 301 15.37 19.76 -5.80
CA PRO A 301 16.78 20.13 -5.69
C PRO A 301 17.56 19.30 -4.64
#